data_AF-A0AAW3M2G8-F1
#
_entry.id   AF-A0AAW3M2G8-F1
#
_cell.length_a   1.000
_cell.length_b   1.000
_cell.length_c   1.000
_cell.angle_alpha   90.00
_cell.angle_beta   90.00
_cell.angle_gamma   90.00
#
_symmetry.space_group_name_H-M   'P 1'
#
loop_
_entity.id
_entity.type
_entity.pdbx_description
1 polymer ?
#
loop_
_entity_poly.entity_id
_entity_poly.type
_entity_poly.pdbx_seq_one_letter_code
_entity_poly.pdbx_strand_id
1 'polypeptide(L)' 'MPATEKQMTVHQIDYQCDECGKGVMRWTGMVLTSLPAQFPHGCTECNARGNYLVLYPCTEYREVASEP' A
#
# COMPACT_ATOMS: atom_id res chain seq x y z
N MET A 1 19.07 -28.46 -14.89
CA MET A 1 19.02 -26.99 -14.85
C MET A 1 19.03 -26.62 -13.38
N PRO A 2 20.07 -25.97 -12.82
CA PRO A 2 20.03 -25.57 -11.42
C PRO A 2 19.00 -24.44 -11.26
N ALA A 3 18.00 -24.67 -10.43
CA ALA A 3 17.04 -23.64 -10.05
C ALA A 3 17.71 -22.74 -9.00
N THR A 4 17.92 -21.47 -9.32
CA THR A 4 18.44 -20.49 -8.36
C THR A 4 17.29 -20.09 -7.43
N GLU A 5 17.40 -20.47 -6.16
CA GLU A 5 16.46 -20.12 -5.10
C GLU A 5 16.83 -18.72 -4.59
N LYS A 6 16.13 -17.67 -5.04
CA LYS A 6 16.32 -16.32 -4.51
C LYS A 6 15.38 -16.07 -3.33
N GLN A 7 15.92 -15.60 -2.21
CA GLN A 7 15.12 -15.20 -1.05
C GLN A 7 14.45 -13.85 -1.29
N MET A 8 13.12 -13.80 -1.19
CA MET A 8 12.33 -12.56 -1.28
C MET A 8 11.66 -12.29 0.06
N THR A 9 11.69 -11.03 0.49
CA THR A 9 10.89 -10.56 1.64
C THR A 9 9.66 -9.82 1.14
N VAL A 10 8.53 -10.13 1.76
CA VAL A 10 7.24 -9.49 1.48
C VAL A 10 7.08 -8.30 2.42
N HIS A 11 6.91 -7.10 1.87
CA HIS A 11 6.63 -5.88 2.63
C HIS A 11 5.22 -5.40 2.33
N GLN A 12 4.42 -5.18 3.38
CA GLN A 12 3.16 -4.46 3.26
C GLN A 12 3.42 -2.97 3.44
N ILE A 13 3.04 -2.17 2.45
CA ILE A 13 3.18 -0.73 2.43
C ILE A 13 1.82 -0.13 2.73
N ASP A 14 1.67 0.44 3.92
CA ASP A 14 0.53 1.27 4.30
C ASP A 14 0.83 2.75 3.99
N TYR A 15 -0.21 3.53 3.68
CA TYR A 15 -0.08 4.96 3.52
C TYR A 15 -0.45 5.68 4.83
N GLN A 16 0.50 6.45 5.37
CA GLN A 16 0.27 7.26 6.56
C GLN A 16 -0.54 8.51 6.20
N CYS A 17 -1.57 8.82 6.98
CA CYS A 17 -2.39 9.99 6.75
C CYS A 17 -1.57 11.27 7.02
N ASP A 18 -1.50 12.14 6.02
CA ASP A 18 -0.76 13.40 6.09
C ASP A 18 -1.44 14.44 7.02
N GLU A 19 -2.78 14.39 7.15
CA GLU A 19 -3.53 15.36 7.99
C GLU A 19 -3.32 15.14 9.49
N CYS A 20 -3.29 13.89 9.95
CA CYS A 20 -3.11 13.59 11.37
C CYS A 20 -1.70 13.09 11.73
N GLY A 21 -0.93 12.64 10.75
CA GLY A 21 0.41 12.07 10.94
C GLY A 21 0.46 10.82 11.82
N LYS A 22 -0.68 10.22 12.17
CA LYS A 22 -0.76 9.07 13.10
C LYS A 22 -1.61 7.92 12.58
N GLY A 23 -2.67 8.23 11.85
CA GLY A 23 -3.56 7.24 11.26
C GLY A 23 -2.99 6.66 9.98
N VAL A 24 -3.40 5.44 9.67
CA VAL A 24 -3.19 4.82 8.36
C VAL A 24 -4.44 5.02 7.49
N MET A 25 -4.21 5.28 6.20
CA MET A 25 -5.25 5.32 5.18
C MET A 25 -5.59 3.89 4.75
N ARG A 26 -6.82 3.47 5.01
CA ARG A 26 -7.32 2.15 4.62
C ARG A 26 -8.39 2.27 3.55
N TRP A 27 -8.39 1.34 2.62
CA TRP A 27 -9.41 1.30 1.58
C TRP A 27 -10.82 1.18 2.19
N THR A 28 -11.74 2.01 1.71
CA THR A 28 -13.11 2.12 2.24
C THR A 28 -14.11 1.16 1.62
N GLY A 29 -13.68 0.30 0.68
CA GLY A 29 -14.56 -0.58 -0.09
C GLY A 29 -15.21 0.09 -1.30
N MET A 30 -15.02 1.40 -1.48
CA MET A 30 -15.52 2.13 -2.64
C MET A 30 -14.43 2.24 -3.73
N VAL A 31 -14.86 2.25 -4.98
CA VAL A 31 -14.00 2.53 -6.15
C VAL A 31 -14.72 3.56 -7.00
N LEU A 32 -14.03 4.65 -7.29
CA LEU A 32 -14.51 5.69 -8.20
C LEU A 32 -14.22 5.25 -9.63
N THR A 33 -15.26 5.22 -10.45
CA THR A 33 -15.20 4.91 -11.89
C THR A 33 -14.71 6.09 -12.74
N SER A 34 -14.05 7.07 -12.11
CA SER A 34 -13.35 8.15 -12.80
C SER A 34 -12.20 7.59 -13.65
N LEU A 35 -11.76 8.35 -14.66
CA LEU A 35 -10.59 8.00 -15.45
C LEU A 35 -9.47 9.00 -15.11
N PRO A 36 -8.38 8.60 -14.42
CA PRO A 36 -8.06 7.26 -13.92
C PRO A 36 -8.90 6.82 -12.70
N ALA A 37 -9.01 5.50 -12.49
CA ALA A 37 -9.75 4.92 -11.38
C ALA A 37 -9.13 5.38 -10.06
N GLN A 38 -9.97 5.85 -9.14
CA GLN A 38 -9.55 6.34 -7.84
C GLN A 38 -10.16 5.48 -6.74
N PHE A 39 -9.36 5.21 -5.72
CA PHE A 39 -9.70 4.41 -4.57
C PHE A 39 -9.79 5.35 -3.36
N PRO A 40 -11.00 5.70 -2.90
CA PRO A 40 -11.17 6.45 -1.66
C PRO A 40 -10.70 5.61 -0.46
N HIS A 41 -9.78 6.16 0.31
CA HIS A 41 -9.28 5.61 1.57
C HIS A 41 -9.72 6.51 2.73
N GLY A 42 -10.03 5.87 3.84
CA GLY A 42 -10.38 6.51 5.09
C GLY A 42 -9.24 6.36 6.08
N CYS A 43 -8.91 7.45 6.75
CA CYS A 43 -8.00 7.41 7.88
C CYS A 43 -8.67 6.69 9.05
N THR A 44 -7.89 5.88 9.79
CA THR A 44 -8.44 5.12 10.94
C THR A 44 -8.63 6.01 12.18
N GLU A 45 -7.74 6.98 12.38
CA GLU A 45 -7.69 7.85 13.57
C GLU A 45 -8.44 9.17 13.36
N CYS A 46 -8.62 9.56 12.11
CA CYS A 46 -9.17 10.84 11.72
C CYS A 46 -10.23 10.61 10.66
N ASN A 47 -11.25 11.47 10.58
CA ASN A 47 -12.29 11.34 9.56
C ASN A 47 -11.83 11.86 8.18
N ALA A 48 -10.51 11.89 7.94
CA ALA A 48 -9.91 12.25 6.67
C ALA A 48 -10.20 11.20 5.62
N ARG A 49 -10.48 11.66 4.40
CA ARG A 49 -10.71 10.81 3.24
C ARG A 49 -9.81 11.27 2.11
N GLY A 50 -9.01 10.37 1.59
CA GLY A 50 -8.10 10.63 0.47
C GLY A 50 -8.44 9.76 -0.72
N ASN A 51 -8.38 10.32 -1.92
CA ASN A 51 -8.55 9.56 -3.15
C ASN A 51 -7.17 9.18 -3.67
N TYR A 52 -6.85 7.89 -3.66
CA TYR A 52 -5.56 7.38 -4.11
C TYR A 52 -5.70 6.60 -5.40
N LEU A 53 -4.66 6.60 -6.23
CA LEU A 53 -4.64 5.77 -7.45
C LEU A 53 -4.23 4.33 -7.16
N VAL A 54 -3.69 4.07 -5.96
CA VAL A 54 -3.23 2.76 -5.50
C VAL A 54 -4.10 2.33 -4.33
N LEU A 55 -4.40 1.04 -4.25
CA LEU A 55 -5.07 0.42 -3.13
C LEU A 55 -4.05 0.11 -2.03
N TYR A 56 -4.08 0.86 -0.93
CA TYR A 56 -3.26 0.59 0.25
C TYR A 56 -4.03 -0.31 1.24
N PRO A 57 -3.36 -1.29 1.88
CA PRO A 57 -1.93 -1.59 1.79
C PRO A 57 -1.53 -2.31 0.49
N CYS A 58 -0.42 -1.89 -0.11
CA CYS A 58 0.15 -2.53 -1.29
C CYS A 58 1.27 -3.50 -0.87
N THR A 59 1.35 -4.66 -1.51
CA THR A 59 2.41 -5.64 -1.24
C THR A 59 3.57 -5.42 -2.21
N GLU A 60 4.76 -5.12 -1.67
CA GLU A 60 6.00 -5.02 -2.43
C GLU A 60 6.92 -6.20 -2.08
N TYR A 61 7.48 -6.83 -3.12
CA TYR A 61 8.49 -7.88 -2.97
C TYR A 61 9.86 -7.24 -3.12
N ARG A 62 10.71 -7.38 -2.10
CA ARG A 62 12.09 -6.90 -2.17
C ARG A 62 13.02 -8.10 -2.14
N GLU A 63 13.96 -8.13 -3.09
CA GLU A 63 15.03 -9.13 -3.08
C GLU A 63 15.90 -8.87 -1.85
N VAL A 64 16.08 -9.90 -1.01
CA VAL A 64 17.07 -9.82 0.06
C VAL A 64 18.41 -9.97 -0.64
N ALA A 65 19.21 -8.91 -0.65
CA ALA A 65 20.62 -9.06 -0.96
C ALA A 65 21.19 -10.00 0.11
N SER A 66 21.32 -11.28 -0.22
CA SER A 66 22.14 -12.19 0.56
C SER A 66 23.55 -11.65 0.44
N GLU A 67 23.98 -10.86 1.43
CA GLU A 67 25.37 -10.42 1.52
C GLU A 67 26.27 -11.67 1.55
N PRO A 68 27.38 -11.64 0.80
CA PRO A 68 28.22 -12.81 0.52
C PRO A 68 28.98 -13.35 1.73
#